data_AF-A0A352RRZ9-F1
#
_entry.id   AF-A0A352RRZ9-F1
#
_cell.length_a   1.000
_cell.length_b   1.000
_cell.length_c   1.000
_cell.angle_alpha   90.00
_cell.angle_beta   90.00
_cell.angle_gamma   90.00
#
_symmetry.space_group_name_H-M   'P 1'
#
loop_
_entity.id
_entity.type
_entity.pdbx_description
1 polymer ?
#
loop_
_entity_poly.entity_id
_entity_poly.type
_entity_poly.pdbx_seq_one_letter_code
_entity_poly.pdbx_strand_id
1 'polypeptide(L)'
;IKAGKLRAIAVGSSKRVSFAPEVKTVAEQGFPGFDAASWGGLLAPAGTSKEIVAKLSAALKGALADPTVEQKMLGAGTVASYLPSDQFATRMRNDYAKWGKVIQDNGIKSD
;
A
#
# COMPACT_ATOMS: atom_id res chain seq x y z
N ILE A 1 0.10 -12.83 -14.45
CA ILE A 1 -0.20 -14.06 -13.69
C ILE A 1 -1.42 -14.77 -14.28
N LYS A 2 -2.60 -14.14 -14.32
CA LYS A 2 -3.84 -14.75 -14.87
C LYS A 2 -3.72 -15.33 -16.30
N ALA A 3 -2.92 -14.70 -17.17
CA ALA A 3 -2.67 -15.19 -18.53
C ALA A 3 -1.70 -16.40 -18.61
N GLY A 4 -1.28 -17.00 -17.48
CA GLY A 4 -0.38 -18.16 -17.44
C GLY A 4 1.09 -17.89 -17.77
N LYS A 5 1.42 -16.69 -18.25
CA LYS A 5 2.80 -16.32 -18.66
C LYS A 5 3.77 -16.04 -17.51
N LEU A 6 3.28 -15.99 -16.28
CA LEU A 6 4.08 -15.67 -15.09
C LEU A 6 3.67 -16.57 -13.93
N ARG A 7 4.65 -17.10 -13.20
CA ARG A 7 4.46 -17.82 -11.94
C ARG A 7 4.72 -16.89 -10.76
N ALA A 8 3.70 -16.61 -9.96
CA ALA A 8 3.85 -15.86 -8.73
C ALA A 8 4.52 -16.73 -7.65
N ILE A 9 5.59 -16.23 -7.03
CA ILE A 9 6.36 -16.96 -6.00
C ILE A 9 5.95 -16.51 -4.60
N ALA A 10 5.77 -15.20 -4.41
CA ALA A 10 5.38 -14.64 -3.14
C ALA A 10 4.63 -13.31 -3.32
N VAL A 11 3.79 -12.99 -2.34
CA VAL A 11 3.20 -11.66 -2.14
C VAL A 11 4.04 -10.90 -1.10
N GLY A 12 4.40 -9.65 -1.41
CA GLY A 12 5.26 -8.82 -0.56
C GLY A 12 4.56 -8.13 0.63
N SER A 13 3.22 -8.15 0.68
CA SER A 13 2.45 -7.64 1.81
C SER A 13 2.39 -8.64 2.97
N SER A 14 2.12 -8.13 4.17
CA SER A 14 1.92 -8.96 5.38
C SER A 14 0.76 -9.96 5.29
N LYS A 15 -0.20 -9.71 4.39
CA LYS A 15 -1.35 -10.59 4.11
C LYS A 15 -1.42 -10.93 2.63
N ARG A 16 -2.05 -12.06 2.29
CA ARG A 16 -2.35 -12.41 0.90
C ARG A 16 -3.32 -11.40 0.30
N VAL A 17 -3.26 -11.25 -1.03
CA VAL A 17 -4.11 -10.33 -1.79
C VAL A 17 -5.29 -11.07 -2.40
N SER A 18 -6.45 -10.42 -2.46
CA SER A 18 -7.71 -11.03 -2.93
C SER A 18 -7.66 -11.49 -4.39
N PHE A 19 -6.81 -10.88 -5.21
CA PHE A 19 -6.66 -11.24 -6.63
C PHE A 19 -5.70 -12.41 -6.89
N ALA A 20 -5.01 -12.91 -5.86
CA ALA A 20 -4.10 -14.07 -5.92
C ALA A 20 -4.04 -14.81 -4.55
N PRO A 21 -5.18 -15.30 -4.03
CA PRO A 21 -5.28 -15.89 -2.69
C PRO A 21 -4.44 -17.18 -2.50
N GLU A 22 -4.12 -17.86 -3.60
CA GLU A 22 -3.28 -19.06 -3.64
C GLU A 22 -1.79 -18.76 -3.42
N VAL A 23 -1.36 -17.52 -3.65
CA VAL A 23 0.05 -17.13 -3.54
C VAL A 23 0.37 -16.76 -2.09
N LYS A 24 1.32 -17.48 -1.49
CA LYS A 24 1.79 -17.22 -0.12
C LYS A 24 2.48 -15.86 -0.01
N THR A 25 2.43 -15.24 1.15
CA THR A 25 3.27 -14.07 1.45
C THR A 25 4.72 -14.49 1.65
N VAL A 26 5.65 -13.54 1.67
CA VAL A 26 7.03 -13.78 2.09
C VAL A 26 7.09 -14.21 3.57
N ALA A 27 6.23 -13.62 4.41
CA ALA A 27 6.15 -13.96 5.83
C ALA A 27 5.70 -15.42 6.08
N GLU A 28 4.75 -15.93 5.30
CA GLU A 28 4.31 -17.34 5.33
C GLU A 28 5.39 -18.33 4.83
N GLN A 29 6.48 -17.83 4.24
CA GLN A 29 7.57 -18.61 3.64
C GLN A 29 8.85 -18.61 4.49
N GLY A 30 8.75 -18.25 5.77
CA GLY A 30 9.86 -18.35 6.72
C GLY A 30 10.56 -17.02 7.04
N PHE A 31 9.96 -15.89 6.67
CA PHE A 31 10.48 -14.55 6.99
C PHE A 31 9.48 -13.73 7.83
N PRO A 32 9.26 -14.08 9.11
CA PRO A 32 8.28 -13.40 9.96
C PRO A 32 8.50 -11.88 10.00
N GLY A 33 7.41 -11.12 9.95
CA GLY A 33 7.46 -9.64 9.98
C GLY A 33 7.80 -8.97 8.64
N PHE A 34 8.03 -9.74 7.56
CA PHE A 34 8.22 -9.15 6.23
C PHE A 34 6.95 -8.42 5.76
N ASP A 35 7.09 -7.12 5.51
CA ASP A 35 6.07 -6.31 4.84
C ASP A 35 6.72 -5.19 4.00
N ALA A 36 6.62 -5.37 2.69
CA ALA A 36 7.05 -4.43 1.66
C ALA A 36 5.90 -4.03 0.73
N ALA A 37 4.66 -4.00 1.25
CA ALA A 37 3.49 -3.61 0.46
C ALA A 37 3.65 -2.18 -0.08
N SER A 38 3.65 -2.03 -1.41
CA SER A 38 3.56 -0.72 -2.06
C SER A 38 2.17 -0.12 -1.81
N TRP A 39 2.12 1.21 -1.70
CA TRP A 39 0.89 1.96 -1.46
C TRP A 39 0.91 3.30 -2.18
N GLY A 40 -0.29 3.82 -2.42
CA GLY A 40 -0.51 5.18 -2.89
C GLY A 40 -1.48 5.91 -1.97
N GLY A 41 -1.46 7.23 -2.02
CA GLY A 41 -2.40 8.06 -1.29
C GLY A 41 -2.36 9.51 -1.76
N LEU A 42 -3.23 10.33 -1.17
CA LEU A 42 -3.35 11.75 -1.50
C LEU A 42 -2.61 12.60 -0.47
N LEU A 43 -1.89 13.61 -0.97
CA LEU A 43 -1.21 14.61 -0.16
C LEU A 43 -1.73 16.00 -0.54
N ALA A 44 -1.77 16.90 0.44
CA ALA A 44 -2.11 18.30 0.24
C ALA A 44 -0.93 19.18 0.70
N PRO A 45 -0.81 20.43 0.21
CA PRO A 45 0.23 21.35 0.64
C PRO A 45 0.26 21.54 2.16
N ALA A 46 1.47 21.75 2.71
CA ALA A 46 1.62 22.09 4.12
C ALA A 46 0.82 23.35 4.46
N GLY A 47 0.10 23.34 5.59
CA GLY A 47 -0.79 24.43 5.99
C GLY A 47 -2.22 24.36 5.45
N THR A 48 -2.55 23.36 4.61
CA THR A 48 -3.95 23.10 4.22
C THR A 48 -4.82 22.94 5.47
N SER A 49 -5.97 23.61 5.52
CA SER A 49 -6.83 23.60 6.71
C SER A 49 -7.36 22.20 7.02
N LYS A 50 -7.54 21.90 8.31
CA LYS A 50 -8.09 20.61 8.76
C LYS A 50 -9.45 20.30 8.15
N GLU A 51 -10.28 21.32 7.90
CA GLU A 51 -11.59 21.16 7.28
C GLU A 51 -11.47 20.67 5.83
N ILE A 52 -10.54 21.23 5.04
CA ILE A 52 -10.30 20.79 3.66
C ILE A 52 -9.76 19.37 3.64
N VAL A 53 -8.81 19.05 4.53
CA VAL A 53 -8.27 17.69 4.67
C VAL A 53 -9.39 16.70 5.04
N ALA A 54 -10.28 17.07 5.96
CA ALA A 54 -11.42 16.22 6.35
C ALA A 54 -12.39 15.99 5.18
N LYS A 55 -12.71 17.03 4.40
CA LYS A 55 -13.54 16.91 3.18
C LYS A 55 -12.91 15.97 2.16
N LEU A 56 -11.62 16.12 1.87
CA LEU A 56 -10.89 15.24 0.94
C LEU A 56 -10.85 13.79 1.45
N SER A 57 -10.57 13.59 2.74
CA SER A 57 -10.54 12.27 3.37
C SER A 57 -11.90 11.58 3.28
N ALA A 58 -13.00 12.30 3.52
CA ALA A 58 -14.36 11.78 3.41
C ALA A 58 -14.72 11.42 1.97
N ALA A 59 -14.39 12.29 1.00
CA ALA A 59 -14.61 12.01 -0.42
C ALA A 59 -13.82 10.78 -0.89
N LEU A 60 -12.55 10.65 -0.48
CA LEU A 60 -11.71 9.49 -0.79
C LEU A 60 -12.29 8.21 -0.20
N LYS A 61 -12.76 8.24 1.06
CA LYS A 61 -13.43 7.10 1.69
C LYS A 61 -14.63 6.64 0.88
N GLY A 62 -15.47 7.57 0.42
CA GLY A 62 -16.63 7.28 -0.41
C GLY A 62 -16.24 6.69 -1.76
N ALA A 63 -15.26 7.29 -2.45
CA ALA A 63 -14.79 6.82 -3.75
C ALA A 63 -14.19 5.41 -3.69
N LEU A 64 -13.39 5.11 -2.65
CA LEU A 64 -12.80 3.78 -2.47
C LEU A 64 -13.81 2.70 -2.07
N ALA A 65 -14.99 3.09 -1.58
CA ALA A 65 -16.09 2.18 -1.30
C ALA A 65 -17.01 1.93 -2.51
N ASP A 66 -16.81 2.65 -3.62
CA ASP A 66 -17.55 2.42 -4.87
C ASP A 66 -17.06 1.11 -5.53
N PRO A 67 -17.94 0.12 -5.75
CA PRO A 67 -17.56 -1.14 -6.38
C PRO A 67 -16.92 -0.97 -7.76
N THR A 68 -17.30 0.05 -8.53
CA THR A 68 -16.72 0.36 -9.85
C THR A 68 -15.26 0.78 -9.71
N VAL A 69 -14.94 1.58 -8.68
CA VAL A 69 -13.57 2.00 -8.38
C VAL A 69 -12.77 0.80 -7.89
N GLU A 70 -13.32 0.02 -6.96
CA GLU A 70 -12.69 -1.19 -6.44
C GLU A 70 -12.33 -2.17 -7.58
N GLN A 71 -13.27 -2.46 -8.48
CA GLN A 71 -13.03 -3.36 -9.61
C GLN A 71 -11.97 -2.83 -10.57
N LYS A 72 -11.96 -1.52 -10.85
CA LYS A 72 -10.90 -0.91 -11.68
C LYS A 72 -9.52 -1.03 -11.02
N MET A 73 -9.44 -0.78 -9.71
CA MET A 73 -8.19 -0.94 -8.95
C MET A 73 -7.70 -2.38 -8.95
N LEU A 74 -8.60 -3.35 -8.72
CA LEU A 74 -8.27 -4.78 -8.79
C LEU A 74 -7.81 -5.19 -10.19
N GLY A 75 -8.43 -4.65 -11.24
CA GLY A 75 -7.99 -4.83 -12.63
C GLY A 75 -6.58 -4.31 -12.88
N ALA A 76 -6.19 -3.23 -12.21
CA ALA A 76 -4.84 -2.67 -12.22
C ALA A 76 -3.85 -3.37 -11.26
N GLY A 77 -4.29 -4.40 -10.52
CA GLY A 77 -3.44 -5.13 -9.56
C GLY A 77 -3.25 -4.41 -8.22
N THR A 78 -4.16 -3.50 -7.87
CA THR A 78 -4.16 -2.75 -6.60
C THR A 78 -5.44 -3.02 -5.82
N VAL A 79 -5.39 -2.91 -4.50
CA VAL A 79 -6.58 -3.09 -3.64
C VAL A 79 -6.97 -1.74 -3.09
N ALA A 80 -8.24 -1.37 -3.22
CA ALA A 80 -8.78 -0.17 -2.59
C ALA A 80 -8.60 -0.26 -1.07
N SER A 81 -7.92 0.71 -0.47
CA SER A 81 -7.65 0.74 0.96
C SER A 81 -7.71 2.17 1.47
N TYR A 82 -8.53 2.40 2.48
CA TYR A 82 -8.69 3.69 3.11
C TYR A 82 -8.00 3.71 4.48
N LEU A 83 -7.23 4.77 4.74
CA LEU A 83 -6.76 5.14 6.06
C LEU A 83 -7.20 6.57 6.37
N PRO A 84 -7.70 6.84 7.60
CA PRO A 84 -7.83 8.20 8.10
C PRO A 84 -6.50 8.98 8.00
N SER A 85 -6.59 10.30 7.81
CA SER A 85 -5.41 11.14 7.55
C SER A 85 -4.28 11.03 8.60
N ASP A 86 -4.62 10.89 9.88
CA ASP A 86 -3.69 10.71 11.00
C ASP A 86 -3.01 9.33 10.98
N GLN A 87 -3.76 8.29 10.65
CA GLN A 87 -3.22 6.93 10.46
C GLN A 87 -2.34 6.86 9.22
N PHE A 88 -2.73 7.52 8.14
CA PHE A 88 -1.92 7.61 6.92
C PHE A 88 -0.61 8.35 7.19
N ALA A 89 -0.64 9.47 7.90
CA ALA A 89 0.56 10.19 8.33
C ALA A 89 1.47 9.34 9.23
N THR A 90 0.88 8.48 10.08
CA THR A 90 1.64 7.52 10.90
C THR A 90 2.30 6.46 10.03
N ARG A 91 1.58 5.88 9.05
CA ARG A 91 2.15 4.94 8.09
C ARG A 91 3.34 5.54 7.34
N MET A 92 3.18 6.77 6.83
CA MET A 92 4.26 7.46 6.11
C MET A 92 5.53 7.60 6.95
N ARG A 93 5.40 8.02 8.22
CA ARG A 93 6.54 8.15 9.14
C ARG A 93 7.21 6.80 9.41
N ASN A 94 6.41 5.75 9.61
CA ASN A 94 6.93 4.41 9.86
C ASN A 94 7.66 3.85 8.63
N ASP A 95 7.09 4.00 7.44
CA ASP A 95 7.73 3.53 6.21
C ASP A 95 8.98 4.36 5.87
N TYR A 96 8.98 5.67 6.12
CA TYR A 96 10.18 6.49 5.98
C TYR A 96 11.32 5.99 6.87
N ALA A 97 11.04 5.72 8.15
CA ALA A 97 12.02 5.17 9.08
C ALA A 97 12.50 3.77 8.66
N LYS A 98 11.57 2.88 8.29
CA LYS A 98 11.87 1.51 7.84
C LYS A 98 12.77 1.50 6.62
N TRP A 99 12.40 2.23 5.57
CA TRP A 99 13.14 2.24 4.32
C TRP A 99 14.45 3.01 4.42
N GLY A 100 14.50 4.10 5.20
CA GLY A 100 15.74 4.80 5.51
C GLY A 100 16.77 3.87 6.18
N LYS A 101 16.33 3.05 7.14
CA LYS A 101 17.18 2.03 7.76
C LYS A 101 17.67 0.99 6.75
N VAL A 102 16.78 0.44 5.92
CA VAL A 102 17.14 -0.54 4.88
C VAL A 102 18.19 0.02 3.93
N ILE A 103 18.03 1.27 3.48
CA ILE A 103 18.98 1.95 2.60
C ILE A 103 20.35 2.06 3.27
N GLN A 104 20.40 2.54 4.52
CA GLN A 104 21.64 2.75 5.26
C GLN A 104 22.36 1.43 5.54
N ASP A 105 21.65 0.42 6.06
CA ASP A 105 22.21 -0.87 6.44
C ASP A 105 22.82 -1.63 5.22
N ASN A 106 22.29 -1.38 4.02
CA ASN A 106 22.69 -2.08 2.79
C ASN A 106 23.52 -1.21 1.82
N GLY A 107 23.86 0.03 2.21
CA GLY A 107 24.62 0.94 1.36
C GLY A 107 23.98 1.23 -0.01
N ILE A 108 22.64 1.24 -0.07
CA ILE A 108 21.89 1.45 -1.31
C ILE A 108 22.06 2.92 -1.73
N LYS A 109 22.42 3.16 -2.98
CA LYS A 109 22.57 4.50 -3.56
C LYS A 109 21.59 4.65 -4.72
N SER A 110 21.00 5.84 -4.85
CA SER A 110 20.49 6.25 -6.16
C SER A 110 21.66 6.50 -7.10
N ASP A 111 21.40 6.37 -8.39
CA ASP A 111 22.27 6.84 -9.45
C ASP A 111 22.56 8.36 -9.36
#